data_AF-A0A8T4T4Z6-F1
#
_entry.id   AF-A0A8T4T4Z6-F1
#
_cell.length_a   1.000
_cell.length_b   1.000
_cell.length_c   1.000
_cell.angle_alpha   90.00
_cell.angle_beta   90.00
_cell.angle_gamma   90.00
#
_symmetry.space_group_name_H-M   'P 1'
#
loop_
_entity.id
_entity.type
_entity.pdbx_description
1 polymer ?
#
loop_
_entity_poly.entity_id
_entity_poly.type
_entity_poly.pdbx_seq_one_letter_code
_entity_poly.pdbx_strand_id
1 'polypeptide(L)'
;MKFYPGDNYIDWFGNDLFGVRHFKDNKDKVTEDFYKESKKHKKPLIICESSAARVGILKGEDCWNEWFDPYFKWIKNHNNVKAFCYINYNWGIDWKNPGWGNCRIEENKVVKSKYYLELKDKKYVNNMKIKDFLRLTYN
;
A
#
# COMPACT_ATOMS: atom_id res chain seq x y z
N MET A 1 -14.45 -14.11 4.71
CA MET A 1 -15.82 -13.82 4.25
C MET A 1 -16.88 -13.69 5.35
N LYS A 2 -16.64 -14.09 6.62
CA LYS A 2 -17.63 -13.94 7.71
C LYS A 2 -18.20 -12.51 7.86
N PHE A 3 -17.41 -11.48 7.61
CA PHE A 3 -17.79 -10.06 7.73
C PHE A 3 -18.07 -9.40 6.38
N TYR A 4 -18.17 -10.19 5.30
CA TYR A 4 -18.43 -9.66 3.97
C TYR A 4 -19.92 -9.35 3.82
N PRO A 5 -20.33 -8.10 3.57
CA PRO A 5 -21.75 -7.74 3.52
C PRO A 5 -22.43 -8.20 2.21
N GLY A 6 -21.66 -8.56 1.18
CA GLY A 6 -22.17 -8.96 -0.14
C GLY A 6 -21.84 -7.95 -1.25
N ASP A 7 -21.80 -8.41 -2.50
CA ASP A 7 -21.35 -7.64 -3.67
C ASP A 7 -22.20 -6.40 -3.96
N ASN A 8 -23.45 -6.40 -3.50
CA ASN A 8 -24.39 -5.30 -3.63
C ASN A 8 -24.12 -4.14 -2.66
N TYR A 9 -23.24 -4.34 -1.68
CA TYR A 9 -22.95 -3.36 -0.63
C TYR A 9 -21.53 -2.82 -0.69
N ILE A 10 -20.68 -3.33 -1.60
CA ILE A 10 -19.30 -2.90 -1.73
C ILE A 10 -18.91 -2.65 -3.19
N ASP A 11 -18.14 -1.59 -3.39
CA ASP A 11 -17.49 -1.30 -4.66
C ASP A 11 -16.05 -1.82 -4.69
N TRP A 12 -15.41 -1.92 -3.53
CA TRP A 12 -14.01 -2.27 -3.37
C TRP A 12 -13.81 -3.28 -2.25
N PHE A 13 -12.84 -4.16 -2.42
CA PHE A 13 -12.22 -4.85 -1.28
C PHE A 13 -11.14 -3.94 -0.70
N GLY A 14 -11.01 -3.93 0.64
CA GLY A 14 -10.02 -3.12 1.35
C GLY A 14 -9.21 -3.96 2.33
N ASN A 15 -7.88 -3.80 2.33
CA ASN A 15 -7.01 -4.44 3.32
C ASN A 15 -5.98 -3.47 3.93
N ASP A 16 -5.44 -3.87 5.09
CA ASP A 16 -4.48 -3.08 5.84
C ASP A 16 -3.12 -3.80 5.90
N LEU A 17 -2.09 -3.17 5.35
CA LEU A 17 -0.77 -3.76 5.14
C LEU A 17 0.30 -3.00 5.95
N PHE A 18 0.50 -3.41 7.20
CA PHE A 18 1.55 -2.84 8.07
C PHE A 18 2.81 -3.68 8.16
N GLY A 19 2.68 -4.99 8.36
CA GLY A 19 3.82 -5.87 8.61
C GLY A 19 4.42 -6.46 7.34
N VAL A 20 5.74 -6.57 7.28
CA VAL A 20 6.46 -7.20 6.15
C VAL A 20 5.92 -8.58 5.80
N ARG A 21 5.45 -9.34 6.80
CA ARG A 21 4.86 -10.67 6.61
C ARG A 21 3.69 -10.68 5.62
N HIS A 22 2.94 -9.58 5.50
CA HIS A 22 1.73 -9.53 4.68
C HIS A 22 2.04 -9.60 3.17
N PHE A 23 3.21 -9.13 2.74
CA PHE A 23 3.52 -8.98 1.33
C PHE A 23 4.92 -9.51 0.95
N LYS A 24 5.83 -9.69 1.90
CA LYS A 24 7.15 -10.28 1.64
C LYS A 24 7.00 -11.78 1.33
N ASP A 25 7.53 -12.19 0.19
CA ASP A 25 7.48 -13.54 -0.38
C ASP A 25 6.07 -14.09 -0.73
N ASN A 26 5.01 -13.30 -0.66
CA ASN A 26 3.61 -13.73 -0.90
C ASN A 26 3.20 -14.95 -0.05
N LYS A 27 3.75 -15.10 1.16
CA LYS A 27 3.50 -16.26 2.04
C LYS A 27 2.32 -16.06 3.00
N ASP A 28 1.87 -14.83 3.22
CA ASP A 28 0.71 -14.58 4.09
C ASP A 28 -0.58 -14.99 3.39
N LYS A 29 -1.04 -16.19 3.72
CA LYS A 29 -2.25 -16.77 3.16
C LYS A 29 -3.46 -15.86 3.31
N VAL A 30 -3.56 -15.08 4.40
CA VAL A 30 -4.69 -14.18 4.62
C VAL A 30 -4.71 -13.06 3.58
N THR A 31 -3.58 -12.38 3.38
CA THR A 31 -3.47 -11.30 2.38
C THR A 31 -3.70 -11.83 0.96
N GLU A 32 -3.11 -12.99 0.63
CA GLU A 32 -3.26 -13.60 -0.69
C GLU A 32 -4.67 -14.11 -0.96
N ASP A 33 -5.32 -14.74 0.03
CA ASP A 33 -6.70 -15.21 -0.13
C ASP A 33 -7.68 -14.03 -0.20
N PHE A 34 -7.42 -12.93 0.52
CA PHE A 34 -8.23 -11.71 0.39
C PHE A 34 -8.09 -11.07 -1.00
N TYR A 35 -6.87 -11.04 -1.56
CA TYR A 35 -6.67 -10.64 -2.96
C TYR A 35 -7.43 -11.56 -3.94
N LYS A 36 -7.43 -12.88 -3.72
CA LYS A 36 -8.19 -13.82 -4.57
C LYS A 36 -9.69 -13.57 -4.50
N GLU A 37 -10.24 -13.26 -3.33
CA GLU A 37 -11.66 -12.91 -3.19
C GLU A 37 -11.99 -11.63 -4.00
N SER A 38 -11.14 -10.60 -3.97
CA SER A 38 -11.36 -9.40 -4.79
C SER A 38 -11.49 -9.72 -6.28
N LYS A 39 -10.64 -10.61 -6.80
CA LYS A 39 -10.71 -11.07 -8.19
C LYS A 39 -11.97 -11.89 -8.47
N LYS A 40 -12.30 -12.83 -7.58
CA LYS A 40 -13.46 -13.72 -7.71
C LYS A 40 -14.77 -12.93 -7.79
N HIS A 41 -14.88 -11.88 -6.97
CA HIS A 41 -16.03 -10.97 -6.95
C HIS A 41 -15.94 -9.87 -8.02
N LYS A 42 -14.87 -9.84 -8.83
CA LYS A 42 -14.64 -8.85 -9.90
C LYS A 42 -14.71 -7.40 -9.40
N LYS A 43 -14.25 -7.17 -8.17
CA LYS A 43 -14.16 -5.85 -7.54
C LYS A 43 -12.69 -5.48 -7.34
N PRO A 44 -12.29 -4.22 -7.56
CA PRO A 44 -10.92 -3.78 -7.31
C PRO A 44 -10.53 -3.91 -5.82
N LEU A 45 -9.23 -4.02 -5.58
CA LEU A 45 -8.62 -4.00 -4.24
C LEU A 45 -7.96 -2.64 -4.01
N ILE A 46 -8.23 -2.06 -2.83
CA ILE A 46 -7.48 -0.92 -2.28
C ILE A 46 -6.73 -1.39 -1.03
N ILE A 47 -5.48 -0.94 -0.89
CA ILE A 47 -4.79 -1.01 0.39
C ILE A 47 -5.21 0.23 1.19
N CYS A 48 -6.19 0.07 2.08
CA CYS A 48 -6.82 1.17 2.81
C CYS A 48 -5.85 1.84 3.78
N GLU A 49 -5.00 1.04 4.40
CA GLU A 49 -3.99 1.51 5.33
C GLU A 49 -2.67 0.77 5.09
N SER A 50 -1.59 1.51 4.93
CA SER A 50 -0.25 0.95 5.00
C SER A 50 0.71 1.92 5.65
N SER A 51 1.70 1.40 6.35
CA SER A 51 2.78 2.19 6.92
C SER A 51 3.93 1.25 7.23
N ALA A 52 5.17 1.74 7.18
CA ALA A 52 6.36 0.97 7.53
C ALA A 52 6.46 0.68 9.04
N ALA A 53 5.34 0.38 9.70
CA ALA A 53 5.25 0.19 11.13
C ALA A 53 6.24 -0.89 11.60
N ARG A 54 6.92 -0.61 12.71
CA ARG A 54 7.98 -1.43 13.32
C ARG A 54 9.30 -1.51 12.53
N VAL A 55 9.33 -1.08 11.27
CA VAL A 55 10.56 -0.92 10.47
C VAL A 55 11.04 0.53 10.50
N GLY A 56 10.11 1.47 10.31
CA GLY A 56 10.34 2.90 10.20
C GLY A 56 11.14 3.30 8.95
N ILE A 57 11.58 4.56 8.92
CA ILE A 57 12.31 5.15 7.78
C ILE A 57 13.75 5.55 8.11
N LEU A 58 14.14 5.53 9.39
CA LEU A 58 15.39 6.13 9.84
C LEU A 58 16.64 5.39 9.35
N LYS A 59 16.53 4.11 8.99
CA LYS A 59 17.65 3.28 8.50
C LYS A 59 17.91 3.40 6.99
N GLY A 60 17.25 4.33 6.28
CA GLY A 60 17.54 4.62 4.88
C GLY A 60 17.38 3.41 3.94
N GLU A 61 18.50 2.92 3.42
CA GLU A 61 18.55 1.82 2.46
C GLU A 61 17.99 0.51 3.04
N ASP A 62 18.31 0.22 4.31
CA ASP A 62 17.90 -1.03 4.96
C ASP A 62 16.38 -1.11 5.11
N CYS A 63 15.73 -0.03 5.58
CA CYS A 63 14.28 -0.02 5.70
C CYS A 63 13.59 0.00 4.32
N TRP A 64 14.22 0.59 3.29
CA TRP A 64 13.70 0.50 1.93
C TRP A 64 13.66 -0.95 1.45
N ASN A 65 14.77 -1.67 1.57
CA ASN A 65 14.90 -3.05 1.13
C ASN A 65 14.05 -4.01 1.98
N GLU A 66 13.85 -3.69 3.26
CA GLU A 66 13.06 -4.51 4.17
C GLU A 66 11.55 -4.39 3.93
N TRP A 67 11.04 -3.17 3.70
CA TRP A 67 9.60 -2.89 3.68
C TRP A 67 9.10 -2.35 2.34
N PHE A 68 9.67 -1.25 1.84
CA PHE A 68 9.12 -0.54 0.67
C PHE A 68 9.28 -1.31 -0.64
N ASP A 69 10.47 -1.86 -0.88
CA ASP A 69 10.73 -2.67 -2.09
C ASP A 69 9.80 -3.88 -2.20
N PRO A 70 9.66 -4.75 -1.18
CA PRO A 70 8.70 -5.85 -1.24
C PRO A 70 7.24 -5.37 -1.30
N TYR A 71 6.88 -4.26 -0.63
CA TYR A 71 5.53 -3.68 -0.70
C TYR A 71 5.16 -3.25 -2.13
N PHE A 72 6.01 -2.48 -2.80
CA PHE A 72 5.76 -2.02 -4.16
C PHE A 72 5.87 -3.14 -5.20
N LYS A 73 6.76 -4.12 -4.99
CA LYS A 73 6.79 -5.35 -5.79
C LYS A 73 5.48 -6.12 -5.68
N TRP A 74 4.93 -6.26 -4.47
CA TRP A 74 3.64 -6.90 -4.26
C TRP A 74 2.55 -6.15 -5.03
N ILE A 75 2.43 -4.82 -4.88
CA ILE A 75 1.45 -4.01 -5.63
C ILE A 75 1.58 -4.24 -7.15
N LYS A 76 2.80 -4.18 -7.69
CA LYS A 76 3.06 -4.33 -9.13
C LYS A 76 2.73 -5.72 -9.68
N ASN A 77 2.77 -6.75 -8.83
CA ASN A 77 2.43 -8.13 -9.18
C ASN A 77 0.93 -8.45 -9.03
N HIS A 78 0.18 -7.58 -8.36
CA HIS A 78 -1.24 -7.78 -8.05
C HIS A 78 -2.12 -6.80 -8.84
N ASN A 79 -2.35 -7.09 -10.13
CA ASN A 79 -3.05 -6.19 -11.06
C ASN A 79 -4.47 -5.74 -10.64
N ASN A 80 -5.11 -6.43 -9.67
CA ASN A 80 -6.41 -6.03 -9.14
C ASN A 80 -6.31 -4.96 -8.05
N VAL A 81 -5.11 -4.67 -7.55
CA VAL A 81 -4.83 -3.50 -6.71
C VAL A 81 -4.91 -2.27 -7.59
N LYS A 82 -5.84 -1.36 -7.28
CA LYS A 82 -6.06 -0.12 -8.05
C LYS A 82 -5.78 1.14 -7.26
N ALA A 83 -5.57 1.04 -5.95
CA ALA A 83 -5.20 2.16 -5.09
C ALA A 83 -4.48 1.67 -3.83
N PHE A 84 -3.72 2.58 -3.19
CA PHE A 84 -3.17 2.37 -1.87
C PHE A 84 -3.10 3.70 -1.11
N CYS A 85 -3.16 3.62 0.22
CA CYS A 85 -2.95 4.75 1.12
C CYS A 85 -1.74 4.46 2.01
N TYR A 86 -0.70 5.28 1.90
CA TYR A 86 0.43 5.23 2.82
C TYR A 86 0.27 6.28 3.92
N ILE A 87 0.21 5.82 5.16
CA ILE A 87 0.12 6.65 6.36
C ILE A 87 1.52 7.18 6.68
N ASN A 88 1.75 8.43 6.26
CA ASN A 88 3.00 9.16 6.44
C ASN A 88 3.05 9.85 7.81
N TYR A 89 3.36 9.09 8.86
CA TYR A 89 3.16 9.51 10.24
C TYR A 89 4.32 9.11 11.16
N ASN A 90 4.56 9.88 12.23
CA ASN A 90 5.48 9.45 13.28
C ASN A 90 4.69 8.84 14.43
N TRP A 91 4.39 7.54 14.31
CA TRP A 91 3.59 6.81 15.29
C TRP A 91 4.16 6.87 16.72
N GLY A 92 5.48 6.94 16.85
CA GLY A 92 6.14 7.02 18.15
C GLY A 92 5.83 8.29 18.92
N ILE A 93 5.76 9.42 18.22
CA ILE A 93 5.53 10.73 18.82
C ILE A 93 4.04 11.07 18.80
N ASP A 94 3.43 10.98 17.62
CA ASP A 94 2.13 11.58 17.34
C ASP A 94 0.98 10.66 17.84
N TRP A 95 1.19 9.33 17.83
CA TRP A 95 0.26 8.33 18.38
C TRP A 95 0.73 7.67 19.68
N LYS A 96 1.86 8.13 20.24
CA LYS A 96 2.48 7.58 21.47
C LYS A 96 2.72 6.06 21.40
N ASN A 97 3.01 5.54 20.22
CA ASN A 97 3.29 4.13 19.98
C ASN A 97 4.72 3.94 19.46
N PRO A 98 5.73 4.00 20.34
CA PRO A 98 7.13 4.00 19.94
C PRO A 98 7.53 2.73 19.19
N GLY A 99 6.88 1.60 19.45
CA GLY A 99 7.13 0.34 18.75
C GLY A 99 6.78 0.36 17.26
N TRP A 100 5.95 1.29 16.80
CA TRP A 100 5.61 1.44 15.39
C TRP A 100 6.59 2.37 14.65
N GLY A 101 7.36 3.18 15.38
CA GLY A 101 8.44 3.99 14.84
C GLY A 101 7.99 5.18 14.00
N ASN A 102 8.97 5.83 13.38
CA ASN A 102 8.76 6.97 12.52
C ASN A 102 8.62 6.53 11.06
N CYS A 103 7.50 6.86 10.41
CA CYS A 103 7.18 6.48 9.04
C CYS A 103 7.02 7.69 8.09
N ARG A 104 7.48 8.89 8.50
CA ARG A 104 7.49 10.09 7.65
C ARG A 104 8.58 10.01 6.58
N ILE A 105 8.19 9.75 5.34
CA ILE A 105 9.06 9.54 4.19
C ILE A 105 10.08 10.68 4.02
N GLU A 106 9.64 11.91 4.25
CA GLU A 106 10.44 13.11 4.06
C GLU A 106 11.61 13.26 5.04
N GLU A 107 11.58 12.55 6.17
CA GLU A 107 12.59 12.64 7.22
C GLU A 107 13.83 11.76 6.98
N ASN A 108 13.84 10.97 5.91
CA ASN A 108 15.04 10.26 5.44
C ASN A 108 15.28 10.53 3.95
N LYS A 109 16.43 11.11 3.60
CA LYS A 109 16.76 11.50 2.21
C LYS A 109 16.77 10.33 1.23
N VAL A 110 17.24 9.14 1.66
CA VAL A 110 17.30 7.94 0.81
C VAL A 110 15.89 7.42 0.53
N VAL A 111 15.08 7.24 1.59
CA VAL A 111 13.69 6.78 1.46
C VAL A 111 12.88 7.76 0.62
N LYS A 112 12.98 9.06 0.88
CA LYS A 112 12.31 10.11 0.10
C LYS A 112 12.62 10.03 -1.39
N SER A 113 13.92 9.94 -1.74
CA SER A 113 14.36 9.87 -3.12
C SER A 113 13.80 8.65 -3.85
N LYS A 114 13.91 7.47 -3.21
CA LYS A 114 13.43 6.22 -3.80
C LYS A 114 11.91 6.16 -3.90
N TYR A 115 11.19 6.62 -2.88
CA TYR A 115 9.73 6.69 -2.90
C TYR A 115 9.24 7.58 -4.05
N TYR A 116 9.89 8.73 -4.25
CA TYR A 116 9.58 9.61 -5.37
C TYR A 116 9.88 8.96 -6.73
N LEU A 117 11.01 8.27 -6.87
CA LEU A 117 11.35 7.55 -8.10
C LEU A 117 10.37 6.42 -8.41
N GLU A 118 9.92 5.69 -7.39
CA GLU A 118 8.95 4.63 -7.52
C GLU A 118 7.59 5.16 -8.03
N LEU A 119 7.09 6.25 -7.43
CA LEU A 119 5.81 6.85 -7.85
C LEU A 119 5.84 7.58 -9.19
N LYS A 120 7.01 7.71 -9.82
CA LYS A 120 7.12 8.18 -11.22
C LYS A 120 6.75 7.11 -12.25
N ASP A 121 6.68 5.84 -11.86
CA ASP A 121 6.23 4.79 -12.77
C ASP A 121 4.81 5.10 -13.28
N LYS A 122 4.60 4.98 -14.59
CA LYS A 122 3.32 5.23 -15.25
C LYS A 122 2.16 4.35 -14.76
N LYS A 123 2.46 3.27 -14.02
CA LYS A 123 1.46 2.45 -13.32
C LYS A 123 0.73 3.23 -12.23
N TYR A 124 1.33 4.29 -11.68
CA TYR A 124 0.72 5.13 -10.65
C TYR A 124 0.00 6.33 -11.26
N VAL A 125 -1.25 6.51 -10.85
CA VAL A 125 -2.01 7.72 -11.13
C VAL A 125 -1.74 8.71 -10.02
N ASN A 126 -0.96 9.74 -10.33
CA ASN A 126 -0.71 10.86 -9.44
C ASN A 126 -1.73 11.99 -9.70
N ASN A 127 -1.67 13.06 -8.91
CA ASN A 127 -2.54 14.23 -9.10
C ASN A 127 -2.48 14.73 -10.56
N MET A 128 -3.65 14.81 -11.19
CA MET A 128 -3.83 15.29 -12.55
C MET A 128 -5.21 15.94 -12.69
N LYS A 129 -5.47 16.62 -13.81
CA LYS A 129 -6.77 17.23 -14.06
C LYS A 129 -7.83 16.12 -14.19
N ILE A 130 -9.03 16.37 -13.69
CA ILE A 130 -10.14 15.40 -13.72
C ILE A 130 -10.43 14.87 -15.14
N LYS A 131 -10.32 15.74 -16.16
CA LYS A 131 -10.49 15.35 -17.56
C LYS A 131 -9.48 14.29 -18.03
N ASP A 132 -8.26 14.33 -17.51
CA ASP A 132 -7.18 13.41 -17.89
C ASP A 132 -7.37 12.08 -17.14
N PHE A 133 -7.84 12.14 -15.88
CA PHE A 133 -8.22 10.95 -15.11
C PHE A 133 -9.41 10.19 -15.73
N LEU A 134 -10.47 10.88 -16.15
CA LEU A 134 -11.63 10.24 -16.76
C LEU A 134 -11.26 9.53 -18.08
N ARG A 135 -10.30 10.05 -18.85
CA ARG A 135 -9.78 9.39 -20.05
C ARG A 135 -9.03 8.08 -19.76
N LEU A 136 -8.49 7.90 -18.55
CA LEU A 136 -7.80 6.67 -18.16
C LEU A 136 -8.75 5.57 -17.68
N THR A 137 -9.98 5.94 -17.30
CA THR A 137 -10.91 5.06 -16.58
C THR A 137 -12.15 4.67 -17.39
N TYR A 138 -12.50 5.42 -18.43
CA TYR A 138 -13.71 5.23 -19.25
C TYR A 138 -13.44 4.91 -20.73
N ASN A 139 -12.20 4.56 -21.09
CA ASN A 139 -11.83 4.10 -22.44
C ASN A 139 -11.63 2.58 -22.48
#